data_AF-A0A7J3I1M0-F1
#
_entry.id   AF-A0A7J3I1M0-F1
#
_cell.length_a   1.000
_cell.length_b   1.000
_cell.length_c   1.000
_cell.angle_alpha   90.00
_cell.angle_beta   90.00
_cell.angle_gamma   90.00
#
_symmetry.space_group_name_H-M   'P 1'
#
loop_
_entity.id
_entity.type
_entity.pdbx_description
1 polymer ?
#
loop_
_entity_poly.entity_id
_entity_poly.type
_entity_poly.pdbx_seq_one_letter_code
_entity_poly.pdbx_strand_id
1 'polypeptide(L)'
;MVNWCNAMMESLLVVGFNARPIAAQAKKCGFRVFAVDYWGDVDIYMWVDDVVVIREHAEPHADFAEAAVQLSQRIAQKYGIDGVLIGSGLDDRWDCLEKIQDIAPIIGNTPSKVRRARNKVELYKALKRKMGINVPETIAVEDCREAIVAARDLGFPVVVRREAGGGGLGVHLARDEDDVKRLFHYLCKGA
;
A
#
# COMPACT_ATOMS: atom_id res chain seq x y z
N MET A 1 -10.78 18.42 7.44
CA MET A 1 -10.89 18.84 6.03
C MET A 1 -9.64 19.63 5.73
N VAL A 2 -8.80 19.19 4.78
CA VAL A 2 -7.67 19.99 4.32
C VAL A 2 -8.24 21.03 3.37
N ASN A 3 -7.96 22.31 3.64
CA ASN A 3 -8.55 23.44 2.95
C ASN A 3 -7.70 23.74 1.70
N TRP A 4 -8.06 23.18 0.55
CA TRP A 4 -7.29 23.23 -0.70
C TRP A 4 -7.31 24.60 -1.41
N CYS A 5 -7.92 25.63 -0.82
CA CYS A 5 -8.43 26.76 -1.59
C CYS A 5 -7.51 27.98 -1.73
N ASN A 6 -6.30 28.02 -1.13
CA ASN A 6 -5.50 29.27 -1.09
C ASN A 6 -4.05 29.18 -1.58
N ALA A 7 -3.57 28.03 -2.06
CA ALA A 7 -2.30 27.94 -2.77
C ALA A 7 -2.53 27.19 -4.08
N MET A 8 -2.21 27.82 -5.22
CA MET A 8 -2.23 27.17 -6.52
C MET A 8 -1.17 26.07 -6.51
N MET A 9 -1.59 24.80 -6.51
CA MET A 9 -0.66 23.68 -6.67
C MET A 9 -0.15 23.66 -8.11
N GLU A 10 1.16 23.68 -8.28
CA GLU A 10 1.79 23.71 -9.60
C GLU A 10 2.69 22.48 -9.82
N SER A 11 3.10 21.81 -8.75
CA SER A 11 4.02 20.68 -8.79
C SER A 11 3.52 19.46 -8.02
N LEU A 12 3.71 18.29 -8.63
CA LEU A 12 3.32 16.99 -8.08
C LEU A 12 4.51 16.04 -8.06
N LEU A 13 4.65 15.31 -6.96
CA LEU A 13 5.50 14.14 -6.89
C LEU A 13 4.65 12.87 -7.02
N VAL A 14 5.02 11.96 -7.91
CA VAL A 14 4.36 10.66 -8.08
C VAL A 14 5.30 9.55 -7.60
N VAL A 15 4.84 8.71 -6.67
CA VAL A 15 5.68 7.68 -6.03
C VAL A 15 5.04 6.30 -6.16
N GLY A 16 5.74 5.31 -6.70
CA GLY A 16 5.23 3.93 -6.73
C GLY A 16 6.05 2.96 -7.58
N PHE A 17 5.63 1.69 -7.62
CA PHE A 17 6.18 0.69 -8.55
C PHE A 17 6.00 1.12 -10.01
N ASN A 18 4.86 1.72 -10.33
CA ASN A 18 4.57 2.26 -11.65
C ASN A 18 3.92 3.65 -11.49
N ALA A 19 4.76 4.68 -11.59
CA ALA A 19 4.36 6.07 -11.54
C ALA A 19 3.86 6.58 -12.90
N ARG A 20 4.27 5.93 -14.01
CA ARG A 20 4.02 6.38 -15.39
C ARG A 20 2.57 6.79 -15.69
N PRO A 21 1.52 5.97 -15.44
CA PRO A 21 0.16 6.36 -15.82
C PRO A 21 -0.34 7.58 -15.04
N ILE A 22 0.04 7.70 -13.76
CA ILE A 22 -0.33 8.84 -12.92
C ILE A 22 0.42 10.10 -13.39
N ALA A 23 1.73 9.97 -13.63
CA ALA A 23 2.57 11.05 -14.14
C ALA A 23 2.04 11.59 -15.48
N ALA A 24 1.66 10.71 -16.40
CA ALA A 24 1.10 11.10 -17.69
C ALA A 24 -0.19 11.93 -17.56
N GLN A 25 -1.08 11.57 -16.63
CA GLN A 25 -2.31 12.35 -16.40
C GLN A 25 -2.01 13.68 -15.71
N ALA A 26 -1.13 13.67 -14.70
CA ALA A 26 -0.70 14.89 -14.03
C ALA A 26 -0.08 15.89 -15.01
N LYS A 27 0.78 15.42 -15.93
CA LYS A 27 1.43 16.28 -16.93
C LYS A 27 0.40 16.86 -17.91
N LYS A 28 -0.58 16.07 -18.35
CA LYS A 28 -1.69 16.54 -19.21
C LYS A 28 -2.58 17.58 -18.53
N CYS A 29 -2.70 17.54 -17.22
CA CYS A 29 -3.41 18.54 -16.43
C CYS A 29 -2.59 19.83 -16.22
N GLY A 30 -1.36 19.92 -16.74
CA GLY A 30 -0.53 21.12 -16.69
C GLY A 30 0.37 21.24 -15.45
N PHE A 31 0.45 20.20 -14.62
CA PHE A 31 1.38 20.19 -13.48
C PHE A 31 2.82 20.00 -13.94
N ARG A 32 3.77 20.58 -13.20
CA ARG A 32 5.14 20.05 -13.16
C ARG A 32 5.12 18.73 -12.41
N VAL A 33 5.73 17.71 -12.97
CA VAL A 33 5.63 16.33 -12.47
C VAL A 33 7.01 15.79 -12.20
N PHE A 34 7.25 15.39 -10.97
CA PHE A 34 8.43 14.64 -10.57
C PHE A 34 8.01 13.22 -10.22
N ALA A 35 8.89 12.25 -10.41
CA ALA A 35 8.56 10.86 -10.10
C ALA A 35 9.66 10.13 -9.34
N VAL A 36 9.24 9.26 -8.42
CA VAL A 36 10.06 8.16 -7.91
C VAL A 36 9.39 6.88 -8.41
N ASP A 37 10.03 6.24 -9.38
CA ASP A 37 9.49 5.07 -10.09
C ASP A 37 10.39 3.87 -9.88
N TYR A 38 9.83 2.67 -9.81
CA TYR A 38 10.65 1.47 -9.61
C TYR A 38 11.33 0.99 -10.88
N TRP A 39 10.63 1.00 -12.01
CA TRP A 39 11.06 0.34 -13.24
C TRP A 39 11.95 1.21 -14.11
N GLY A 40 11.64 2.51 -14.19
CA GLY A 40 12.33 3.45 -15.08
C GLY A 40 12.07 3.18 -16.56
N ASP A 41 10.85 2.74 -16.91
CA ASP A 41 10.49 2.45 -18.30
C ASP A 41 10.71 3.69 -19.20
N VAL A 42 11.23 3.48 -20.41
CA VAL A 42 11.67 4.56 -21.33
C VAL A 42 10.58 5.62 -21.59
N ASP A 43 9.30 5.24 -21.50
CA ASP A 43 8.22 6.17 -21.78
C ASP A 43 7.84 7.07 -20.60
N ILE A 44 8.34 6.83 -19.38
CA ILE A 44 8.11 7.71 -18.22
C ILE A 44 8.75 9.09 -18.42
N TYR A 45 9.92 9.13 -19.06
CA TYR A 45 10.71 10.35 -19.26
C TYR A 45 9.97 11.41 -20.11
N MET A 46 8.95 11.01 -20.87
CA MET A 46 8.11 11.95 -21.63
C MET A 46 7.09 12.70 -20.75
N TRP A 47 6.81 12.19 -19.55
CA TRP A 47 5.71 12.64 -18.69
C TRP A 47 6.17 13.34 -17.41
N VAL A 48 7.48 13.45 -17.20
CA VAL A 48 8.09 13.95 -15.97
C VAL A 48 9.13 15.02 -16.29
N ASP A 49 9.28 15.98 -15.40
CA ASP A 49 10.33 17.01 -15.42
C ASP A 49 11.64 16.47 -14.80
N ASP A 50 11.55 15.56 -13.83
CA ASP A 50 12.66 14.75 -13.34
C ASP A 50 12.13 13.43 -12.76
N VAL A 51 12.95 12.38 -12.80
CA VAL A 51 12.61 11.07 -12.24
C VAL A 51 13.82 10.44 -11.58
N VAL A 52 13.60 9.82 -10.42
CA VAL A 52 14.58 8.98 -9.75
C VAL A 52 14.09 7.54 -9.81
N VAL A 53 14.91 6.67 -10.40
CA VAL A 53 14.57 5.26 -10.63
C VAL A 53 15.10 4.42 -9.47
N ILE A 54 14.20 3.79 -8.70
CA ILE A 54 14.55 3.10 -7.45
C ILE A 54 15.57 1.98 -7.70
N ARG A 55 15.35 1.13 -8.71
CA ARG A 55 16.25 0.00 -9.01
C ARG A 55 17.67 0.40 -9.41
N GLU A 56 17.89 1.66 -9.80
CA GLU A 56 19.22 2.19 -10.16
C GLU A 56 19.96 2.76 -8.95
N HIS A 57 19.24 3.04 -7.86
CA HIS A 57 19.77 3.73 -6.68
C HIS A 57 19.67 2.92 -5.39
N ALA A 58 18.79 1.92 -5.32
CA ALA A 58 18.61 1.05 -4.16
C ALA A 58 19.46 -0.21 -4.26
N GLU A 59 19.96 -0.69 -3.12
CA GLU A 59 20.68 -1.96 -3.07
C GLU A 59 19.79 -3.14 -3.52
N PRO A 60 20.38 -4.21 -4.08
CA PRO A 60 19.65 -5.44 -4.36
C PRO A 60 18.90 -5.92 -3.10
N HIS A 61 17.61 -6.21 -3.24
CA HIS A 61 16.71 -6.63 -2.15
C HIS A 61 16.40 -5.57 -1.09
N ALA A 62 16.75 -4.29 -1.32
CA ALA A 62 16.29 -3.21 -0.46
C ALA A 62 14.76 -3.19 -0.36
N ASP A 63 14.26 -2.81 0.82
CA ASP A 63 12.85 -2.57 1.02
C ASP A 63 12.38 -1.44 0.10
N PHE A 64 11.47 -1.78 -0.81
CA PHE A 64 10.94 -0.86 -1.81
C PHE A 64 10.38 0.42 -1.18
N ALA A 65 9.63 0.31 -0.09
CA ALA A 65 8.92 1.45 0.47
C ALA A 65 9.87 2.41 1.20
N GLU A 66 10.87 1.87 1.91
CA GLU A 66 11.93 2.69 2.51
C GLU A 66 12.77 3.38 1.43
N ALA A 67 13.14 2.67 0.36
CA ALA A 67 13.83 3.28 -0.77
C ALA A 67 13.00 4.38 -1.43
N ALA A 68 11.69 4.16 -1.61
CA ALA A 68 10.77 5.16 -2.14
C ALA A 68 10.71 6.42 -1.27
N VAL A 69 10.69 6.29 0.06
CA VAL A 69 10.76 7.42 1.00
C VAL A 69 12.05 8.22 0.80
N GLN A 70 13.20 7.54 0.86
CA GLN A 70 14.52 8.19 0.78
C GLN A 70 14.68 8.95 -0.54
N LEU A 71 14.28 8.34 -1.66
CA LEU A 71 14.40 8.95 -2.98
C LEU A 71 13.37 10.06 -3.19
N SER A 72 12.19 9.96 -2.57
CA SER A 72 11.20 11.06 -2.55
C SER A 72 11.75 12.28 -1.82
N GLN A 73 12.38 12.08 -0.66
CA GLN A 73 13.03 13.16 0.08
C GLN A 73 14.16 13.81 -0.74
N ARG A 74 14.94 13.02 -1.48
CA ARG A 74 15.99 13.53 -2.37
C ARG A 74 15.44 14.41 -3.49
N ILE A 75 14.32 14.02 -4.13
CA ILE A 75 13.65 14.86 -5.12
C ILE A 75 13.16 16.16 -4.48
N ALA A 76 12.52 16.08 -3.31
CA ALA A 76 11.99 17.25 -2.61
C ALA A 76 13.06 18.24 -2.11
N GLN A 77 14.29 17.78 -1.88
CA GLN A 77 15.42 18.67 -1.58
C GLN A 77 15.86 19.49 -2.81
N LYS A 78 15.66 18.95 -4.01
CA LYS A 78 16.04 19.59 -5.28
C LYS A 78 14.91 20.48 -5.83
N TYR A 79 13.66 20.14 -5.55
CA TYR A 79 12.48 20.78 -6.12
C TYR A 79 11.42 21.06 -5.05
N GLY A 80 10.76 22.22 -5.14
CA GLY A 80 9.53 22.45 -4.39
C GLY A 80 8.41 21.53 -4.89
N ILE A 81 7.77 20.80 -3.98
CA ILE A 81 6.68 19.86 -4.24
C ILE A 81 5.43 20.35 -3.49
N ASP A 82 4.33 20.56 -4.21
CA ASP A 82 3.08 21.05 -3.60
C ASP A 82 2.15 19.91 -3.15
N GLY A 83 2.31 18.73 -3.74
CA GLY A 83 1.55 17.55 -3.34
C GLY A 83 2.12 16.24 -3.87
N VAL A 84 1.69 15.15 -3.25
CA VAL A 84 2.14 13.79 -3.59
C VAL A 84 0.96 12.93 -4.03
N LEU A 85 1.15 12.21 -5.14
CA LEU A 85 0.26 11.13 -5.58
C LEU A 85 0.96 9.79 -5.39
N ILE A 86 0.25 8.86 -4.76
CA ILE A 86 0.77 7.52 -4.46
C ILE A 86 0.25 6.54 -5.52
N GLY A 87 1.18 5.84 -6.16
CA GLY A 87 0.93 4.69 -7.03
C GLY A 87 0.98 3.37 -6.26
N SER A 88 1.11 2.26 -6.98
CA SER A 88 1.14 0.91 -6.40
C SER A 88 2.40 0.66 -5.57
N GLY A 89 2.31 -0.19 -4.53
CA GLY A 89 3.47 -0.73 -3.81
C GLY A 89 3.69 -0.17 -2.42
N LEU A 90 2.96 0.89 -2.06
CA LEU A 90 3.00 1.52 -0.74
C LEU A 90 1.72 1.25 0.07
N ASP A 91 0.80 0.45 -0.47
CA ASP A 91 -0.54 0.18 0.05
C ASP A 91 -0.55 -0.45 1.46
N ASP A 92 0.58 -1.04 1.85
CA ASP A 92 0.80 -1.80 3.08
C ASP A 92 1.65 -1.03 4.10
N ARG A 93 2.24 0.10 3.68
CA ARG A 93 3.35 0.77 4.37
C ARG A 93 2.94 2.16 4.82
N TRP A 94 1.96 2.22 5.73
CA TRP A 94 1.48 3.50 6.28
C TRP A 94 2.58 4.28 7.00
N ASP A 95 3.57 3.58 7.59
CA ASP A 95 4.77 4.17 8.18
C ASP A 95 5.62 4.93 7.15
N CYS A 96 5.79 4.38 5.94
CA CYS A 96 6.45 5.08 4.83
C CYS A 96 5.57 6.20 4.27
N LEU A 97 4.26 6.00 4.18
CA LEU A 97 3.33 7.03 3.72
C LEU A 97 3.30 8.24 4.67
N GLU A 98 3.46 8.04 5.98
CA GLU A 98 3.62 9.14 6.94
C GLU A 98 4.86 9.98 6.62
N LYS A 99 6.02 9.33 6.44
CA LYS A 99 7.27 10.00 6.05
C LYS A 99 7.16 10.72 4.69
N ILE A 100 6.41 10.18 3.73
CA ILE A 100 6.17 10.83 2.43
C ILE A 100 5.22 12.02 2.58
N GLN A 101 4.21 11.93 3.44
CA GLN A 101 3.28 13.02 3.69
C GLN A 101 3.95 14.24 4.33
N ASP A 102 5.05 14.03 5.07
CA ASP A 102 5.86 15.12 5.63
C ASP A 102 6.58 15.96 4.56
N ILE A 103 6.76 15.41 3.34
CA ILE A 103 7.30 16.15 2.19
C ILE A 103 6.28 17.17 1.69
N ALA A 104 5.08 16.68 1.36
CA ALA A 104 3.95 17.47 0.89
C ALA A 104 2.65 16.66 1.07
N PRO A 105 1.47 17.33 1.12
CA PRO A 105 0.20 16.64 1.32
C PRO A 105 -0.03 15.52 0.30
N ILE A 106 -0.35 14.32 0.80
CA ILE A 106 -0.81 13.23 -0.05
C ILE A 106 -2.22 13.56 -0.55
N ILE A 107 -2.37 13.60 -1.87
CA ILE A 107 -3.64 13.82 -2.54
C ILE A 107 -4.41 12.49 -2.56
N GLY A 108 -5.46 12.40 -1.75
CA GLY A 108 -6.33 11.23 -1.67
C GLY A 108 -6.44 10.66 -0.25
N ASN A 109 -6.08 9.39 -0.09
CA ASN A 109 -6.16 8.71 1.20
C ASN A 109 -4.93 9.00 2.05
N THR A 110 -5.16 9.59 3.23
CA THR A 110 -4.11 9.82 4.22
C THR A 110 -3.56 8.50 4.78
N PRO A 111 -2.33 8.46 5.31
CA PRO A 111 -1.75 7.24 5.90
C PRO A 111 -2.65 6.60 6.96
N SER A 112 -3.28 7.42 7.82
CA SER A 112 -4.26 6.95 8.81
C SER A 112 -5.51 6.30 8.17
N LYS A 113 -6.01 6.83 7.05
CA LYS A 113 -7.10 6.19 6.29
C LYS A 113 -6.65 4.86 5.70
N VAL A 114 -5.46 4.81 5.10
CA VAL A 114 -4.89 3.57 4.55
C VAL A 114 -4.73 2.52 5.65
N ARG A 115 -4.09 2.85 6.78
CA ARG A 115 -3.92 1.95 7.94
C ARG A 115 -5.25 1.36 8.41
N ARG A 116 -6.29 2.18 8.55
CA ARG A 116 -7.63 1.69 8.93
C ARG A 116 -8.25 0.79 7.86
N ALA A 117 -8.12 1.14 6.58
CA ALA A 117 -8.64 0.34 5.48
C ALA A 117 -7.90 -1.01 5.32
N ARG A 118 -6.63 -1.08 5.70
CA ARG A 118 -5.83 -2.31 5.66
C ARG A 118 -6.07 -3.26 6.82
N ASN A 119 -6.62 -2.78 7.94
CA ASN A 119 -7.10 -3.67 9.01
C ASN A 119 -8.42 -4.32 8.57
N LYS A 120 -8.35 -5.57 8.10
CA LYS A 120 -9.52 -6.27 7.52
C LYS A 120 -10.60 -6.57 8.55
N VAL A 121 -10.23 -6.89 9.78
CA VAL A 121 -11.18 -7.17 10.86
C VAL A 121 -12.03 -5.93 11.13
N GLU A 122 -11.38 -4.77 11.27
CA GLU A 122 -12.08 -3.49 11.50
C GLU A 122 -12.84 -3.03 10.25
N LEU A 123 -12.28 -3.23 9.06
CA LEU A 123 -12.97 -2.93 7.80
C LEU A 123 -14.26 -3.75 7.67
N TYR A 124 -14.21 -5.06 7.88
CA TYR A 124 -15.37 -5.95 7.76
C TYR A 124 -16.43 -5.65 8.83
N LYS A 125 -16.01 -5.38 10.07
CA LYS A 125 -16.93 -4.90 11.13
C LYS A 125 -17.61 -3.60 10.71
N ALA A 126 -16.87 -2.64 10.14
CA ALA A 126 -17.43 -1.38 9.68
C ALA A 126 -18.41 -1.56 8.52
N LEU A 127 -18.07 -2.38 7.51
CA LEU A 127 -18.94 -2.69 6.38
C LEU A 127 -20.25 -3.35 6.83
N LYS A 128 -20.16 -4.35 7.71
CA LYS A 128 -21.35 -5.05 8.25
C LYS A 128 -22.21 -4.12 9.12
N ARG A 129 -21.62 -3.48 10.12
CA ARG A 129 -22.37 -2.72 11.14
C ARG A 129 -22.86 -1.35 10.66
N LYS A 130 -22.07 -0.65 9.84
CA LYS A 130 -22.38 0.72 9.42
C LYS A 130 -23.06 0.79 8.06
N MET A 131 -22.75 -0.13 7.16
CA MET A 131 -23.23 -0.09 5.77
C MET A 131 -24.19 -1.23 5.42
N GLY A 132 -24.41 -2.20 6.33
CA GLY A 132 -25.26 -3.36 6.05
C GLY A 132 -24.73 -4.25 4.93
N ILE A 133 -23.43 -4.16 4.62
CA ILE A 133 -22.81 -4.95 3.55
C ILE A 133 -22.40 -6.30 4.13
N ASN A 134 -22.87 -7.37 3.49
CA ASN A 134 -22.46 -8.73 3.84
C ASN A 134 -20.97 -8.92 3.54
N VAL A 135 -20.26 -9.51 4.50
CA VAL A 135 -18.83 -9.81 4.45
C VAL A 135 -18.61 -11.23 4.97
N PRO A 136 -17.55 -11.93 4.54
CA PRO A 136 -17.21 -13.24 5.08
C PRO A 136 -17.00 -13.17 6.60
N GLU A 137 -17.51 -14.15 7.32
CA GLU A 137 -17.17 -14.31 8.74
C GLU A 137 -15.68 -14.55 8.87
N THR A 138 -15.04 -13.79 9.75
CA THR A 138 -13.58 -13.74 9.87
C THR A 138 -13.24 -13.72 11.36
N ILE A 139 -12.37 -14.64 11.77
CA ILE A 139 -11.89 -14.77 13.15
C ILE A 139 -10.37 -14.55 13.13
N ALA A 140 -9.89 -13.63 13.96
CA ALA A 140 -8.46 -13.45 14.20
C ALA A 140 -8.00 -14.48 15.22
N VAL A 141 -6.81 -15.04 14.99
CA VAL A 141 -6.22 -16.11 15.82
C VAL A 141 -4.75 -15.83 16.02
N GLU A 142 -4.24 -16.12 17.21
CA GLU A 142 -2.84 -15.86 17.58
C GLU A 142 -2.00 -17.15 17.59
N ASP A 143 -2.64 -18.31 17.72
CA ASP A 143 -1.97 -19.61 17.70
C ASP A 143 -2.69 -20.68 16.85
N CYS A 144 -1.98 -21.79 16.62
CA CYS A 144 -2.46 -22.89 15.79
C CYS A 144 -3.70 -23.59 16.38
N ARG A 145 -3.81 -23.65 17.70
CA ARG A 145 -4.96 -24.27 18.37
C ARG A 145 -6.21 -23.40 18.18
N GLU A 146 -6.08 -22.09 18.37
CA GLU A 146 -7.14 -21.13 18.07
C GLU A 146 -7.58 -21.20 16.61
N ALA A 147 -6.62 -21.30 15.67
CA ALA A 147 -6.90 -21.46 14.24
C ALA A 147 -7.78 -22.68 13.93
N ILE A 148 -7.50 -23.82 14.55
CA ILE A 148 -8.29 -25.06 14.36
C ILE A 148 -9.69 -24.91 14.93
N VAL A 149 -9.83 -24.33 16.13
CA VAL A 149 -11.14 -24.10 16.75
C VAL A 149 -11.97 -23.16 15.90
N ALA A 150 -11.40 -22.02 15.49
CA ALA A 150 -12.06 -21.06 14.61
C ALA A 150 -12.48 -21.68 13.27
N ALA A 151 -11.64 -22.53 12.67
CA ALA A 151 -11.97 -23.20 11.42
C ALA A 151 -13.14 -24.20 11.57
N ARG A 152 -13.22 -24.92 12.69
CA ARG A 152 -14.36 -25.79 13.00
C ARG A 152 -15.65 -25.00 13.19
N ASP A 153 -15.57 -23.88 13.90
CA ASP A 153 -16.73 -23.03 14.19
C ASP A 153 -17.29 -22.38 12.90
N LEU A 154 -16.41 -21.95 11.98
CA LEU A 154 -16.80 -21.42 10.68
C LEU A 154 -17.29 -22.49 9.70
N GLY A 155 -16.82 -23.72 9.85
CA GLY A 155 -17.10 -24.84 8.95
C GLY A 155 -16.17 -24.86 7.72
N PHE A 156 -15.70 -26.05 7.35
CA PHE A 156 -14.83 -26.23 6.19
C PHE A 156 -15.59 -26.19 4.86
N PRO A 157 -14.94 -25.75 3.76
CA PRO A 157 -13.57 -25.25 3.70
C PRO A 157 -13.44 -23.78 4.15
N VAL A 158 -12.29 -23.42 4.73
CA VAL A 158 -12.00 -22.06 5.21
C VAL A 158 -10.82 -21.44 4.47
N VAL A 159 -10.77 -20.10 4.43
CA VAL A 159 -9.61 -19.37 3.89
C VAL A 159 -8.70 -18.96 5.05
N VAL A 160 -7.47 -19.45 5.02
CA VAL A 160 -6.40 -19.07 5.97
C VAL A 160 -5.53 -18.01 5.32
N ARG A 161 -5.31 -16.90 6.03
CA ARG A 161 -4.47 -15.79 5.56
C ARG A 161 -3.76 -15.09 6.70
N ARG A 162 -2.64 -14.41 6.39
CA ARG A 162 -2.03 -13.43 7.29
C ARG A 162 -2.97 -12.23 7.50
N GLU A 163 -2.91 -11.62 8.68
CA GLU A 163 -3.66 -10.39 8.96
C GLU A 163 -3.17 -9.28 8.00
N ALA A 164 -1.88 -8.97 8.06
CA ALA A 164 -1.18 -8.07 7.14
C ALA A 164 -0.83 -8.75 5.81
N GLY A 165 -0.62 -7.93 4.78
CA GLY A 165 -0.21 -8.36 3.44
C GLY A 165 -1.26 -8.15 2.36
N GLY A 166 -0.77 -7.90 1.14
CA GLY A 166 -1.53 -7.68 -0.09
C GLY A 166 -1.08 -8.60 -1.23
N GLY A 167 -1.64 -8.39 -2.43
CA GLY A 167 -1.19 -9.09 -3.64
C GLY A 167 -1.53 -10.59 -3.73
N GLY A 168 -2.36 -11.11 -2.82
CA GLY A 168 -2.75 -12.53 -2.79
C GLY A 168 -1.72 -13.47 -2.15
N LEU A 169 -0.55 -12.96 -1.77
CA LEU A 169 0.46 -13.74 -1.07
C LEU A 169 -0.03 -14.16 0.31
N GLY A 170 0.21 -15.44 0.64
CA GLY A 170 -0.17 -16.00 1.93
C GLY A 170 -1.68 -16.13 2.15
N VAL A 171 -2.46 -16.33 1.09
CA VAL A 171 -3.90 -16.64 1.15
C VAL A 171 -4.12 -18.04 0.61
N HIS A 172 -4.67 -18.93 1.44
CA HIS A 172 -4.80 -20.35 1.11
C HIS A 172 -6.17 -20.90 1.51
N LEU A 173 -6.68 -21.85 0.74
CA LEU A 173 -7.86 -22.64 1.09
C LEU A 173 -7.45 -23.84 1.93
N ALA A 174 -8.02 -23.98 3.12
CA ALA A 174 -7.90 -25.16 3.97
C ALA A 174 -9.19 -25.98 3.88
N ARG A 175 -9.07 -27.27 3.57
CA ARG A 175 -10.21 -28.18 3.44
C ARG A 175 -10.49 -28.97 4.72
N ASP A 176 -9.51 -29.06 5.60
CA ASP A 176 -9.58 -29.78 6.85
C ASP A 176 -8.61 -29.18 7.90
N GLU A 177 -8.57 -29.76 9.08
CA GLU A 177 -7.74 -29.30 10.18
C GLU A 177 -6.24 -29.46 9.92
N ASP A 178 -5.83 -30.46 9.15
CA ASP A 178 -4.43 -30.70 8.88
C ASP A 178 -3.89 -29.68 7.88
N ASP A 179 -4.72 -29.27 6.91
CA ASP A 179 -4.49 -28.08 6.09
C ASP A 179 -4.30 -26.85 6.97
N VAL A 180 -5.19 -26.59 7.94
CA VAL A 180 -5.08 -25.42 8.84
C VAL A 180 -3.76 -25.43 9.60
N LYS A 181 -3.38 -26.54 10.23
CA LYS A 181 -2.10 -26.66 10.96
C LYS A 181 -0.91 -26.36 10.06
N ARG A 182 -0.87 -27.01 8.89
CA ARG A 182 0.23 -26.88 7.93
C ARG A 182 0.32 -25.44 7.41
N LEU A 183 -0.81 -24.83 7.06
CA LEU A 183 -0.89 -23.47 6.56
C LEU A 183 -0.55 -22.44 7.63
N PHE A 184 -1.01 -22.61 8.88
CA PHE A 184 -0.65 -21.74 9.99
C PHE A 184 0.87 -21.69 10.17
N HIS A 185 1.53 -22.85 10.28
CA HIS A 185 2.98 -22.90 10.40
C HIS A 185 3.72 -22.35 9.17
N TYR A 186 3.20 -22.60 7.97
CA TYR A 186 3.77 -22.02 6.74
C TYR A 186 3.68 -20.49 6.74
N LEU A 187 2.52 -19.93 7.10
CA LEU A 187 2.29 -18.49 7.11
C LEU A 187 3.02 -17.78 8.25
N CYS A 188 3.26 -18.42 9.38
CA CYS A 188 4.06 -17.85 10.47
C CYS A 188 5.57 -18.00 10.28
N LYS A 189 6.04 -18.88 9.36
CA LYS A 189 7.46 -18.95 9.00
C LYS A 189 7.83 -17.69 8.21
N GLY A 190 8.63 -16.82 8.83
CA GLY A 190 9.06 -15.55 8.26
C GLY A 190 8.15 -14.35 8.57
N ALA A 191 7.34 -14.45 9.64
CA ALA A 191 6.79 -13.30 10.32
C ALA A 191 7.77 -12.80 11.40
#